data_AF-A0A6N6MPR8-F1
#
_entry.id   AF-A0A6N6MPR8-F1
#
_cell.length_a   1.000
_cell.length_b   1.000
_cell.length_c   1.000
_cell.angle_alpha   90.00
_cell.angle_beta   90.00
_cell.angle_gamma   90.00
#
_symmetry.space_group_name_H-M   'P 1'
#
loop_
_entity.id
_entity.type
_entity.pdbx_description
1 polymer ?
#
loop_
_entity_poly.entity_id
_entity_poly.type
_entity_poly.pdbx_seq_one_letter_code
_entity_poly.pdbx_strand_id
1 'polypeptide(L)' 'MRLTLVTLAGLLLAGPVLADDKAACRDGIAMIKDALAKPPSEAALPKLKKALRVAEREQGEGEYDECLDAVGDAKRALGQ' A
#
# COMPACT_ATOMS: atom_id res chain seq x y z
N MET A 1 32.18 -26.23 41.20
CA MET A 1 30.74 -26.22 41.53
C MET A 1 30.38 -24.80 41.93
N ARG A 2 29.45 -24.06 41.33
CA ARG A 2 28.33 -24.36 40.43
C ARG A 2 28.06 -23.13 39.57
N LEU A 3 27.73 -23.39 38.32
CA LEU A 3 27.14 -22.48 37.34
C LEU A 3 25.78 -21.96 37.84
N THR A 4 25.48 -20.69 37.60
CA THR A 4 24.11 -20.13 37.44
C THR A 4 24.30 -18.77 36.75
N LEU A 5 24.37 -18.68 35.41
CA LEU A 5 23.23 -18.63 34.49
C LEU A 5 22.05 -17.83 35.04
N VAL A 6 22.05 -16.52 34.81
CA VAL A 6 20.81 -15.74 34.69
C VAL A 6 20.80 -15.10 33.31
N THR A 7 19.78 -15.51 32.58
CA THR A 7 19.50 -15.35 31.17
C THR A 7 19.25 -13.90 30.75
N LEU A 8 19.94 -13.55 29.67
CA LEU A 8 19.65 -12.55 28.64
C LEU A 8 18.18 -12.03 28.64
N ALA A 9 17.98 -10.83 29.19
CA ALA A 9 16.78 -10.04 28.92
C ALA A 9 16.90 -9.46 27.50
N GLY A 10 16.28 -10.14 26.54
CA GLY A 10 16.32 -9.77 25.13
C GLY A 10 15.00 -10.04 24.43
N LEU A 11 13.87 -9.67 25.03
CA LEU A 11 12.63 -9.46 24.27
C LEU A 11 12.68 -8.06 23.66
N LEU A 12 13.47 -7.91 22.59
CA LEU A 12 13.24 -6.80 21.67
C LEU A 12 12.00 -7.17 20.86
N LEU A 13 10.91 -6.49 21.23
CA LEU A 13 9.61 -6.46 20.58
C LEU A 13 9.77 -6.43 19.05
N ALA A 14 9.56 -7.57 18.40
CA ALA A 14 9.16 -7.59 17.00
C ALA A 14 7.71 -7.07 16.94
N GLY A 15 7.54 -5.76 17.14
CA GLY A 15 6.29 -5.11 16.81
C GLY A 15 6.07 -5.25 15.30
N PRO A 16 4.86 -5.58 14.83
CA PRO A 16 4.58 -5.53 13.41
C PRO A 16 4.92 -4.11 12.94
N VAL A 17 5.66 -3.99 11.83
CA VAL A 17 5.68 -2.75 11.06
C VAL A 17 4.21 -2.52 10.68
N LEU A 18 3.53 -1.67 11.44
CA LEU A 18 2.19 -1.21 11.10
C LEU A 18 2.37 -0.48 9.77
N ALA A 19 1.92 -1.10 8.68
CA ALA A 19 1.82 -0.41 7.41
C ALA A 19 0.90 0.79 7.65
N ASP A 20 1.42 2.00 7.46
CA ASP A 20 0.60 3.21 7.50
C ASP A 20 -0.24 3.19 6.21
N ASP A 21 -1.42 2.59 6.28
CA ASP A 21 -2.31 2.40 5.13
C ASP A 21 -2.69 3.74 4.49
N LYS A 22 -2.76 4.81 5.30
CA LYS A 22 -2.95 6.18 4.80
C LYS A 22 -1.75 6.64 3.98
N ALA A 23 -0.53 6.39 4.41
CA ALA A 23 0.66 6.70 3.63
C ALA A 23 0.72 5.83 2.36
N ALA A 24 0.49 4.53 2.48
CA ALA A 24 0.50 3.59 1.37
C ALA A 24 -0.57 3.92 0.30
N CYS A 25 -1.76 4.36 0.73
CA CYS A 25 -2.81 4.86 -0.16
C CYS A 25 -2.36 6.11 -0.93
N ARG A 26 -1.77 7.13 -0.25
CA ARG A 26 -1.24 8.33 -0.92
C ARG A 26 -0.18 7.99 -1.96
N ASP A 27 0.75 7.10 -1.61
CA ASP A 27 1.83 6.68 -2.51
C ASP A 27 1.27 5.88 -3.70
N GLY A 28 0.27 5.03 -3.46
CA GLY A 28 -0.47 4.33 -4.50
C GLY A 28 -1.18 5.28 -5.48
N ILE A 29 -1.87 6.31 -4.97
CA ILE A 29 -2.51 7.35 -5.79
C ILE A 29 -1.48 8.07 -6.66
N ALA A 30 -0.32 8.43 -6.10
CA ALA A 30 0.77 9.06 -6.85
C ALA A 30 1.26 8.14 -7.99
N MET A 31 1.46 6.84 -7.71
CA MET A 31 1.83 5.85 -8.73
C MET A 31 0.80 5.78 -9.87
N ILE A 32 -0.51 5.80 -9.56
CA ILE A 32 -1.56 5.77 -10.58
C ILE A 32 -1.51 7.03 -11.46
N LYS A 33 -1.30 8.21 -10.84
CA LYS A 33 -1.14 9.47 -11.57
C LYS A 33 0.06 9.45 -12.51
N ASP A 34 1.19 8.94 -12.04
CA ASP A 34 2.39 8.78 -12.87
C ASP A 34 2.20 7.79 -14.01
N ALA A 35 1.47 6.69 -13.76
CA ALA A 35 1.13 5.73 -14.81
C ALA A 35 0.21 6.32 -15.88
N LEU A 36 -0.73 7.20 -15.49
CA LEU A 36 -1.62 7.92 -16.40
C LEU A 36 -0.94 9.07 -17.15
N ALA A 37 0.16 9.62 -16.62
CA ALA A 37 0.99 10.61 -17.30
C ALA A 37 1.82 9.99 -18.44
N LYS A 38 2.07 8.68 -18.37
CA LYS A 38 2.65 7.89 -19.47
C LYS A 38 1.50 7.43 -20.38
N PRO A 39 1.69 7.25 -21.70
CA PRO A 39 0.66 6.71 -22.57
C PRO A 39 0.40 5.23 -22.20
N PRO A 40 -0.65 4.90 -21.43
CA PRO A 40 -0.89 3.53 -21.01
C PRO A 40 -1.45 2.74 -22.20
N SER A 41 -1.41 1.41 -22.12
CA SER A 41 -2.12 0.60 -23.11
C SER A 41 -3.61 0.93 -23.12
N GLU A 42 -4.27 0.78 -24.27
CA GLU A 42 -5.71 1.02 -24.40
C GLU A 42 -6.54 0.19 -23.41
N ALA A 43 -6.06 -1.01 -23.06
CA ALA A 43 -6.69 -1.89 -22.08
C ALA A 43 -6.48 -1.44 -20.62
N ALA A 44 -5.37 -0.76 -20.31
CA ALA A 44 -5.04 -0.29 -18.96
C ALA A 44 -5.68 1.08 -18.66
N LEU A 45 -5.75 1.97 -19.64
CA LEU A 45 -6.24 3.34 -19.48
C LEU A 45 -7.60 3.46 -18.75
N PRO A 46 -8.68 2.75 -19.14
CA PRO A 46 -9.96 2.85 -18.43
C PRO A 46 -9.90 2.30 -17.00
N LYS A 47 -9.10 1.25 -16.77
CA LYS A 47 -8.93 0.65 -15.44
C LYS A 47 -8.18 1.60 -14.50
N LEU A 48 -7.10 2.22 -14.98
CA LEU A 48 -6.32 3.20 -14.22
C LEU A 48 -7.15 4.44 -13.85
N LYS A 49 -7.95 4.98 -14.79
CA LYS A 49 -8.86 6.10 -14.51
C LYS A 49 -9.91 5.75 -13.45
N LYS A 50 -10.47 4.54 -13.50
CA LYS A 50 -11.42 4.06 -12.49
C LYS A 50 -10.73 3.91 -11.13
N ALA A 51 -9.61 3.22 -11.08
CA ALA A 51 -8.84 2.99 -9.86
C ALA A 51 -8.44 4.32 -9.19
N LEU A 52 -7.97 5.31 -9.96
CA LEU A 52 -7.64 6.63 -9.44
C LEU A 52 -8.85 7.30 -8.76
N ARG A 53 -10.00 7.32 -9.44
CA ARG A 53 -11.22 7.92 -8.90
C ARG A 53 -11.68 7.25 -7.61
N VAL A 54 -11.58 5.92 -7.55
CA VAL A 54 -11.94 5.16 -6.33
C VAL A 54 -10.95 5.50 -5.23
N ALA A 55 -9.65 5.32 -5.45
CA ALA A 55 -8.62 5.59 -4.46
C ALA A 55 -8.69 7.03 -3.90
N GLU A 56 -8.90 8.05 -4.74
CA GLU A 56 -9.05 9.43 -4.28
C GLU A 56 -10.32 9.69 -3.44
N ARG A 57 -11.42 8.98 -3.74
CA ARG A 57 -12.64 9.03 -2.91
C ARG A 57 -12.39 8.39 -1.56
N GLU A 58 -11.90 7.15 -1.55
CA GLU A 58 -11.69 6.40 -0.30
C GLU A 58 -10.65 7.09 0.60
N GLN A 59 -9.58 7.67 0.02
CA GLN A 59 -8.62 8.52 0.73
C GLN A 59 -9.28 9.74 1.39
N GLY A 60 -10.31 10.32 0.77
CA GLY A 60 -11.08 11.44 1.30
C GLY A 60 -12.08 11.02 2.38
N GLU A 61 -12.61 9.80 2.28
CA GLU A 61 -13.52 9.19 3.25
C GLU A 61 -12.78 8.58 4.46
N GLY A 62 -11.48 8.32 4.33
CA GLY A 62 -10.65 7.73 5.38
C GLY A 62 -10.63 6.20 5.37
N GLU A 63 -11.23 5.59 4.35
CA GLU A 63 -11.33 4.15 4.11
C GLU A 63 -10.05 3.67 3.38
N TYR A 64 -8.96 3.54 4.14
CA TYR A 64 -7.64 3.34 3.56
C TYR A 64 -7.42 1.93 2.99
N ASP A 65 -8.08 0.92 3.53
CA ASP A 65 -8.06 -0.46 3.01
C ASP A 65 -8.74 -0.55 1.65
N GLU A 66 -9.90 0.07 1.45
CA GLU A 66 -10.57 0.17 0.15
C GLU A 66 -9.76 1.00 -0.85
N CYS A 67 -9.06 2.03 -0.37
CA CYS A 67 -8.09 2.73 -1.19
C CYS A 67 -6.99 1.77 -1.67
N LEU A 68 -6.42 0.96 -0.78
CA LEU A 68 -5.37 0.00 -1.12
C LEU A 68 -5.87 -1.08 -2.09
N ASP A 69 -7.12 -1.51 -1.99
CA ASP A 69 -7.75 -2.40 -2.97
C ASP A 69 -7.82 -1.77 -4.36
N ALA A 70 -8.21 -0.50 -4.45
CA ALA A 70 -8.22 0.25 -5.70
C ALA A 70 -6.80 0.44 -6.27
N VAL A 71 -5.80 0.67 -5.42
CA VAL A 71 -4.39 0.69 -5.81
C VAL A 71 -3.95 -0.68 -6.33
N GLY A 72 -4.39 -1.77 -5.70
CA GLY A 72 -4.17 -3.14 -6.16
C GLY A 72 -4.76 -3.41 -7.55
N ASP A 73 -5.96 -2.92 -7.82
CA ASP A 73 -6.59 -2.98 -9.14
C ASP A 73 -5.74 -2.27 -10.21
N ALA A 74 -5.20 -1.10 -9.89
CA ALA A 74 -4.31 -0.38 -10.79
C ALA A 74 -3.02 -1.16 -11.08
N LYS A 75 -2.38 -1.74 -10.06
CA LYS A 75 -1.18 -2.59 -10.22
C LYS A 75 -1.46 -3.78 -11.14
N ARG A 76 -2.57 -4.49 -10.93
CA ARG A 76 -3.02 -5.58 -11.81
C ARG A 76 -3.23 -5.13 -13.25
N ALA A 77 -3.80 -3.94 -13.46
CA ALA A 77 -3.97 -3.38 -14.80
C ALA A 77 -2.65 -3.02 -15.49
N LEU A 78 -1.59 -2.74 -14.73
CA LEU A 78 -0.23 -2.51 -15.21
C LEU A 78 0.61 -3.78 -15.35
N GLY A 79 0.09 -4.94 -14.90
CA GLY A 79 0.82 -6.21 -14.91
C GLY A 79 1.90 -6.32 -13.83
N GLN A 80 1.71 -5.61 -12.71
CA GLN A 80 2.57 -5.67 -11.52
C GLN A 80 2.00 -6.61 -10.46
#